data_AF-A0A532CQ63-F1
#
_entry.id   AF-A0A532CQ63-F1
#
_cell.length_a   1.000
_cell.length_b   1.000
_cell.length_c   1.000
_cell.angle_alpha   90.00
_cell.angle_beta   90.00
_cell.angle_gamma   90.00
#
_symmetry.space_group_name_H-M   'P 1'
#
loop_
_entity.id
_entity.type
_entity.pdbx_description
1 polymer ?
#
loop_
_entity_poly.entity_id
_entity_poly.type
_entity_poly.pdbx_seq_one_letter_code
_entity_poly.pdbx_strand_id
1 'polypeptide(L)'
;MNTLEQYGIHSGPSSPAYVDPGLTRRASHLVSQMSASTSQDPAAARQQMVQAGQQFEAYFVSYLLKVMRETVPEGSITNKQGAYFYSFYDEEIGKRAAESGGIGIAKMVQEYAQQYFSSSPPKRSSSSG
;
A
#
# COMPACT_ATOMS: atom_id res chain seq x y z
N MET A 1 28.62 45.95 59.07
CA MET A 1 29.36 45.70 57.82
C MET A 1 29.59 44.20 57.66
N ASN A 2 28.88 43.59 56.70
CA ASN A 2 29.01 42.24 56.10
C ASN A 2 27.69 42.06 55.33
N THR A 3 27.54 41.64 54.07
CA THR A 3 28.26 40.69 53.21
C THR A 3 27.77 40.92 51.77
N LEU A 4 28.65 40.97 50.76
CA LEU A 4 28.26 41.02 49.34
C LEU A 4 28.48 39.63 48.70
N GLU A 5 27.45 38.78 48.73
CA GLU A 5 27.32 37.62 47.85
C GLU A 5 26.44 38.01 46.68
N GLN A 6 27.05 38.30 45.53
CA GLN A 6 26.34 38.67 44.30
C GLN A 6 26.93 37.92 43.12
N TYR A 7 26.45 36.69 42.88
CA TYR A 7 26.17 36.14 41.54
C TYR A 7 25.50 34.76 41.66
N GLY A 8 24.20 34.69 41.40
CA GLY A 8 23.43 33.44 41.34
C GLY A 8 22.14 33.68 40.58
N ILE A 9 22.12 33.31 39.30
CA ILE A 9 20.96 33.42 38.41
C ILE A 9 19.82 32.55 38.97
N HIS A 10 18.67 33.16 39.26
CA HIS A 10 17.47 32.43 39.64
C HIS A 10 16.82 31.80 38.39
N SER A 11 16.75 30.47 38.33
CA SER A 11 15.91 29.74 37.37
C SER A 11 14.53 29.54 38.01
N GLY A 12 13.51 30.22 37.49
CA GLY A 12 12.11 30.04 37.91
C GLY A 12 11.56 28.68 37.46
N PRO A 13 10.49 28.15 38.11
CA PRO A 13 9.86 26.91 37.70
C PRO A 13 9.20 27.07 36.34
N SER A 14 9.59 26.24 35.37
CA SER A 14 8.94 26.11 34.07
C SER A 14 7.48 25.68 34.25
N SER A 15 6.55 26.51 33.80
CA SER A 15 5.13 26.14 33.74
C SER A 15 4.96 24.93 32.82
N PRO A 16 4.18 23.90 33.20
CA PRO A 16 3.85 22.84 32.26
C PRO A 16 2.98 23.44 31.15
N ALA A 17 3.39 23.25 29.90
CA ALA A 17 2.62 23.65 28.74
C ALA A 17 1.20 23.08 28.83
N TYR A 18 0.20 23.96 28.86
CA TYR A 18 -1.21 23.58 28.82
C TYR A 18 -1.52 23.00 27.43
N VAL A 19 -1.62 21.68 27.34
CA VAL A 19 -2.01 20.98 26.10
C VAL A 19 -3.54 20.88 26.09
N ASP A 20 -4.20 21.49 25.09
CA ASP A 20 -5.65 21.45 24.94
C ASP A 20 -6.14 19.99 24.76
N PRO A 21 -6.93 19.42 25.70
CA PRO A 21 -7.43 18.05 25.63
C PRO A 21 -8.30 17.76 24.39
N GLY A 22 -8.88 18.80 23.78
CA GLY A 22 -9.72 18.69 22.59
C GLY A 22 -8.95 18.34 21.32
N LEU A 23 -7.70 18.82 21.20
CA LEU A 23 -6.83 18.52 20.05
C LEU A 23 -6.39 17.05 20.07
N THR A 24 -6.01 16.56 21.25
CA THR A 24 -5.51 15.19 21.44
C THR A 24 -6.59 14.14 21.16
N ARG A 25 -7.85 14.41 21.57
CA ARG A 25 -8.97 13.50 21.32
C ARG A 25 -9.33 13.40 19.83
N ARG A 26 -9.26 14.49 19.07
CA ARG A 26 -9.50 14.46 17.61
C ARG A 26 -8.42 13.68 16.87
N ALA A 27 -7.15 13.87 17.24
CA ALA A 27 -6.05 13.14 16.66
C ALA A 27 -6.17 11.62 16.88
N SER A 28 -6.54 11.17 18.09
CA SER A 28 -6.72 9.74 18.37
C SER A 28 -7.91 9.13 17.64
N HIS A 29 -9.02 9.85 17.49
CA HIS A 29 -10.16 9.38 16.70
C HIS A 29 -9.84 9.30 15.19
N LEU A 30 -9.01 10.18 14.65
CA LEU A 30 -8.55 10.10 13.25
C LEU A 30 -7.59 8.91 13.05
N VAL A 31 -6.67 8.69 13.99
CA VAL A 31 -5.77 7.52 13.98
C VAL A 31 -6.55 6.20 14.11
N SER A 32 -7.59 6.17 14.95
CA SER A 32 -8.45 5.00 15.12
C SER A 32 -9.27 4.70 13.86
N GLN A 33 -9.75 5.73 13.15
CA GLN A 33 -10.46 5.56 11.88
C GLN A 33 -9.53 5.09 10.74
N MET A 34 -8.29 5.59 10.68
CA MET A 34 -7.27 5.08 9.74
C MET A 34 -6.80 3.66 10.05
N SER A 35 -6.88 3.23 11.30
CA SER A 35 -6.52 1.85 11.69
C SER A 35 -7.66 0.85 11.43
N ALA A 36 -8.90 1.32 11.32
CA ALA A 36 -10.08 0.49 11.06
C ALA A 36 -10.21 0.09 9.57
N SER A 37 -9.53 0.78 8.66
CA SER A 37 -9.51 0.48 7.22
C SER A 37 -8.42 -0.53 6.81
N THR A 38 -7.46 -0.84 7.68
CA THR A 38 -6.64 -2.06 7.57
C THR A 38 -7.49 -3.20 8.09
N SER A 39 -7.87 -4.14 7.22
CA SER A 39 -8.57 -5.36 7.63
C SER A 39 -7.73 -6.06 8.70
N GLN A 40 -8.21 -6.02 9.95
CA GLN A 40 -7.58 -6.67 11.10
C GLN A 40 -7.60 -8.21 10.99
N ASP A 41 -8.27 -8.75 9.97
CA ASP A 41 -8.32 -10.16 9.65
C ASP A 41 -7.21 -10.55 8.64
N PRO A 42 -6.21 -11.36 9.06
CA PRO A 42 -5.17 -11.89 8.18
C PRO A 42 -5.72 -12.70 6.99
N ALA A 43 -6.90 -13.31 7.12
CA ALA A 43 -7.53 -14.04 6.02
C ALA A 43 -8.04 -13.08 4.93
N ALA A 44 -8.71 -12.00 5.32
CA ALA A 44 -9.15 -10.96 4.41
C ALA A 44 -7.96 -10.27 3.71
N ALA A 45 -6.90 -9.94 4.45
CA ALA A 45 -5.69 -9.33 3.88
C ALA A 45 -5.01 -10.26 2.85
N ARG A 46 -4.93 -11.56 3.15
CA ARG A 46 -4.42 -12.58 2.21
C ARG A 46 -5.26 -12.66 0.95
N GLN A 47 -6.59 -12.66 1.07
CA GLN A 47 -7.47 -12.71 -0.10
C GLN A 47 -7.33 -11.47 -0.98
N GLN A 48 -7.26 -10.28 -0.39
CA GLN A 48 -7.03 -9.04 -1.14
C GLN A 48 -5.70 -9.07 -1.90
N MET A 49 -4.66 -9.62 -1.28
CA MET A 49 -3.35 -9.76 -1.91
C MET A 49 -3.37 -10.73 -3.10
N VAL A 50 -4.08 -11.87 -2.98
CA VAL A 50 -4.29 -12.80 -4.10
C VAL A 50 -5.07 -12.13 -5.24
N GLN A 51 -6.13 -11.40 -4.92
CA GLN A 51 -6.92 -10.67 -5.91
C GLN A 51 -6.09 -9.60 -6.61
N ALA A 52 -5.29 -8.83 -5.88
CA ALA A 52 -4.38 -7.85 -6.44
C ALA A 52 -3.35 -8.50 -7.39
N GLY A 53 -2.85 -9.69 -7.04
CA GLY A 53 -1.98 -10.48 -7.92
C GLY A 53 -2.64 -10.86 -9.25
N GLN A 54 -3.90 -11.31 -9.21
CA GLN A 54 -4.68 -11.60 -10.43
C GLN A 54 -4.92 -10.35 -11.28
N GLN A 55 -5.31 -9.23 -10.67
CA GLN A 55 -5.52 -7.98 -11.40
C GLN A 55 -4.22 -7.46 -12.03
N PHE A 56 -3.10 -7.57 -11.31
CA PHE A 56 -1.79 -7.21 -11.84
C PHE A 56 -1.37 -8.10 -13.00
N GLU A 57 -1.57 -9.43 -12.91
CA GLU A 57 -1.29 -10.34 -14.02
C GLU A 57 -2.13 -10.00 -15.25
N ALA A 58 -3.41 -9.69 -15.07
CA ALA A 58 -4.29 -9.29 -16.18
C ALA A 58 -3.77 -8.03 -16.87
N TYR A 59 -3.42 -7.00 -16.10
CA TYR A 59 -2.83 -5.77 -16.63
C TYR A 59 -1.50 -6.04 -17.34
N PHE A 60 -0.63 -6.84 -16.74
CA PHE A 60 0.69 -7.14 -17.29
C PHE A 60 0.59 -7.87 -18.63
N VAL A 61 -0.27 -8.90 -18.74
CA VAL A 61 -0.49 -9.62 -20.00
C VAL A 61 -1.05 -8.69 -21.07
N SER A 62 -2.04 -7.86 -20.71
CA SER A 62 -2.60 -6.86 -21.64
C SER A 62 -1.53 -5.90 -22.15
N TYR A 63 -0.67 -5.42 -21.24
CA TYR A 63 0.44 -4.54 -21.59
C TYR A 63 1.50 -5.25 -22.45
N LEU A 64 1.81 -6.50 -22.14
CA LEU A 64 2.74 -7.32 -22.93
C LEU A 64 2.25 -7.47 -24.37
N LEU A 65 0.97 -7.78 -24.56
CA LEU A 65 0.36 -7.89 -25.90
C LEU A 65 0.43 -6.58 -26.68
N LYS A 66 0.15 -5.46 -26.01
CA LYS A 66 0.31 -4.13 -26.59
C LYS A 66 1.75 -3.89 -27.06
N VAL A 67 2.75 -4.10 -26.20
CA VAL A 67 4.16 -3.86 -26.56
C VAL A 67 4.61 -4.81 -27.67
N MET A 68 4.19 -6.08 -27.64
CA MET A 68 4.46 -7.04 -28.72
C MET A 68 3.90 -6.53 -30.05
N ARG A 69 2.69 -5.97 -30.06
CA ARG A 69 2.06 -5.40 -31.26
C ARG A 69 2.81 -4.18 -31.79
N GLU A 70 3.29 -3.31 -30.91
CA GLU A 70 4.10 -2.14 -31.26
C GLU A 70 5.43 -2.52 -31.94
N THR A 71 5.91 -3.77 -31.78
CA THR A 71 7.10 -4.25 -32.51
C THR A 71 6.83 -4.68 -33.95
N VAL A 72 5.55 -4.81 -34.35
CA VAL A 72 5.17 -5.13 -35.73
C VAL A 72 5.12 -3.83 -36.54
N PRO A 73 5.86 -3.70 -37.65
CA PRO A 73 5.83 -2.49 -38.47
C PRO A 73 4.42 -2.15 -38.95
N GLU A 74 4.01 -0.90 -38.77
CA GLU A 74 2.74 -0.39 -39.29
C GLU A 74 2.74 -0.46 -40.83
N GLY A 75 1.81 -1.22 -41.41
CA GLY A 75 1.49 -1.10 -42.83
C GLY A 75 0.79 0.23 -43.14
N SER A 76 0.58 0.57 -44.41
CA SER A 76 0.05 1.87 -44.89
C SER A 76 -1.36 2.27 -44.38
N ILE A 77 -1.94 1.53 -43.42
CA ILE A 77 -3.29 1.75 -42.89
C ILE A 77 -3.26 1.70 -41.35
N THR A 78 -2.80 2.77 -40.70
CA THR A 78 -3.06 3.00 -39.28
C THR A 78 -4.43 3.67 -39.15
N ASN A 79 -5.44 2.93 -38.66
CA ASN A 79 -6.77 3.46 -38.40
C ASN A 79 -7.01 3.61 -36.90
N LYS A 80 -7.31 4.83 -36.41
CA LYS A 80 -7.44 5.13 -34.97
C LYS A 80 -8.55 4.31 -34.29
N GLN A 81 -9.59 3.96 -35.04
CA GLN A 81 -10.69 3.10 -34.57
C GLN A 81 -10.22 1.67 -34.28
N GLY A 82 -9.23 1.16 -35.03
CA GLY A 82 -8.64 -0.15 -34.79
C GLY A 82 -7.84 -0.21 -33.49
N ALA A 83 -7.18 0.90 -33.12
CA ALA A 83 -6.39 0.97 -31.89
C ALA A 83 -7.24 0.74 -30.63
N TYR A 84 -8.44 1.32 -30.55
CA TYR A 84 -9.37 1.10 -29.43
C TYR A 84 -9.92 -0.32 -29.39
N PHE A 85 -10.18 -0.93 -30.55
CA PHE A 85 -10.60 -2.33 -30.60
C PHE A 85 -9.52 -3.25 -30.03
N TYR A 86 -8.26 -3.00 -30.39
CA TYR A 86 -7.14 -3.78 -29.89
C TYR A 86 -6.91 -3.60 -28.39
N SER A 87 -7.10 -2.40 -27.82
CA SER A 87 -6.96 -2.22 -26.38
C SER A 87 -7.99 -3.04 -25.59
N PHE A 88 -9.25 -3.05 -26.01
CA PHE A 88 -10.28 -3.87 -25.35
C PHE A 88 -10.05 -5.36 -25.54
N TYR A 89 -9.54 -5.75 -26.71
CA TYR A 89 -9.19 -7.14 -26.98
C TYR A 89 -8.02 -7.63 -26.12
N ASP A 90 -6.97 -6.81 -25.99
CA ASP A 90 -5.81 -7.12 -25.16
C ASP A 90 -6.20 -7.20 -23.67
N GLU A 91 -7.09 -6.32 -23.19
CA GLU A 91 -7.64 -6.35 -21.83
C GLU A 91 -8.43 -7.63 -21.54
N GLU A 92 -9.31 -8.05 -22.45
CA GLU A 92 -10.09 -9.28 -22.28
C GLU A 92 -9.20 -10.53 -22.32
N ILE A 93 -8.17 -10.56 -23.18
CA ILE A 93 -7.18 -11.64 -23.16
C ILE A 93 -6.43 -11.66 -21.84
N GLY A 94 -5.96 -10.50 -21.36
CA GLY A 94 -5.24 -10.39 -20.10
C GLY A 94 -6.07 -10.90 -18.92
N LYS A 95 -7.34 -10.49 -18.84
CA LYS A 95 -8.28 -10.96 -17.81
C LYS A 95 -8.46 -12.47 -17.86
N ARG A 96 -8.76 -13.04 -19.02
CA ARG A 96 -8.92 -14.50 -19.20
C ARG A 96 -7.65 -15.26 -18.86
N ALA A 97 -6.49 -14.75 -19.27
CA ALA A 97 -5.20 -15.34 -18.96
C ALA A 97 -4.98 -15.38 -17.44
N ALA A 98 -5.19 -14.27 -16.73
CA ALA A 98 -5.05 -14.23 -15.27
C ALA A 98 -6.03 -15.17 -14.55
N GLU A 99 -7.28 -15.27 -15.01
CA GLU A 99 -8.28 -16.21 -14.47
C GLU A 99 -7.88 -17.68 -14.68
N SER A 100 -7.24 -18.01 -15.82
CA SER A 100 -6.80 -19.37 -16.13
C SER A 100 -5.37 -19.69 -15.64
N GLY A 101 -4.72 -18.80 -14.90
CA GLY A 101 -3.36 -18.98 -14.36
C GLY A 101 -2.21 -18.55 -15.27
N GLY A 102 -2.52 -18.03 -16.46
CA GLY A 102 -1.68 -17.16 -17.29
C GLY A 102 -0.20 -17.51 -17.36
N ILE A 103 0.62 -16.53 -17.01
CA ILE A 103 2.08 -16.63 -16.95
C ILE A 103 2.59 -16.98 -15.55
N GLY A 104 1.68 -17.06 -14.57
CA GLY A 104 1.93 -17.54 -13.21
C GLY A 104 2.17 -16.44 -12.17
N ILE A 105 1.96 -15.16 -12.49
CA ILE A 105 2.20 -14.08 -11.53
C ILE A 105 1.21 -14.14 -10.36
N ALA A 106 -0.09 -14.33 -10.63
CA ALA A 106 -1.08 -14.46 -9.56
C ALA A 106 -0.77 -15.63 -8.64
N LYS A 107 -0.28 -16.74 -9.21
CA LYS A 107 0.15 -17.92 -8.46
C LYS A 107 1.35 -17.62 -7.56
N MET A 108 2.38 -16.93 -8.05
CA MET A 108 3.53 -16.52 -7.24
C MET A 108 3.10 -15.62 -6.08
N VAL A 109 2.20 -14.67 -6.33
CA VAL A 109 1.64 -13.79 -5.28
C VAL A 109 0.86 -14.60 -4.25
N GLN A 110 0.07 -15.58 -4.69
CA GLN A 110 -0.68 -16.48 -3.81
C GLN A 110 0.25 -17.32 -2.92
N GLU A 111 1.31 -17.90 -3.48
CA GLU A 111 2.30 -18.67 -2.73
C GLU A 111 3.02 -17.79 -1.70
N TYR A 112 3.42 -16.58 -2.11
CA TYR A 112 4.03 -15.60 -1.21
C TYR A 112 3.07 -15.16 -0.09
N ALA A 113 1.80 -14.89 -0.41
CA ALA A 113 0.78 -14.56 0.59
C ALA A 113 0.59 -15.71 1.60
N GLN A 114 0.52 -16.96 1.12
CA GLN A 114 0.41 -18.12 2.00
C GLN A 114 1.57 -18.19 2.97
N GLN A 115 2.81 -18.01 2.51
CA GLN A 115 4.00 -18.02 3.37
C GLN A 115 3.97 -16.87 4.38
N TYR A 116 3.73 -15.65 3.91
CA TYR A 116 3.72 -14.44 4.74
C TYR A 116 2.71 -14.51 5.89
N PHE A 117 1.50 -15.02 5.62
CA PHE A 117 0.43 -15.12 6.61
C PHE A 117 0.40 -16.46 7.37
N SER A 118 1.28 -17.42 7.07
CA SER A 118 1.44 -18.68 7.83
C SER A 118 2.51 -18.57 8.92
N SER A 119 3.54 -17.75 8.70
CA SER A 119 4.43 -17.31 9.78
C SER A 119 3.73 -16.19 10.57
N SER A 120 3.38 -16.44 11.84
CA SER A 120 2.78 -15.43 12.72
C SER A 120 3.49 -14.07 12.62
N PRO A 121 2.76 -12.93 12.64
CA PRO A 121 3.40 -11.62 12.58
C PRO A 121 4.35 -11.46 13.78
N PRO A 122 5.54 -10.85 13.61
CA PRO A 122 6.38 -10.53 14.74
C PRO A 122 5.57 -9.66 15.70
N LYS A 123 5.27 -10.19 16.91
CA LYS A 123 4.80 -9.37 18.02
C LYS A 123 5.78 -8.22 18.14
N ARG A 124 5.37 -6.99 17.81
CA ARG A 124 6.08 -5.80 18.28
C ARG A 124 5.99 -5.85 19.80
N SER A 125 7.07 -6.31 20.44
CA SER A 125 7.26 -6.14 21.87
C SER A 125 7.25 -4.64 22.14
N SER A 126 6.14 -4.13 22.65
CA SER A 126 6.13 -2.84 23.31
C SER A 126 7.00 -2.97 24.55
N SER A 127 8.26 -2.53 24.46
CA SER A 127 9.10 -2.30 25.62
C SER A 127 8.50 -1.13 26.39
N SER A 128 7.70 -1.41 27.40
CA SER A 128 7.43 -0.46 28.47
C SER A 128 8.71 -0.35 29.30
N GLY A 129 9.33 0.83 29.26
CA GLY A 129 10.34 1.32 30.19
C GLY A 129 9.93 2.71 30.63
#